data_AF-A0A538AEM0-F1
#
_entry.id   AF-A0A538AEM0-F1
#
_cell.length_a   1.000
_cell.length_b   1.000
_cell.length_c   1.000
_cell.angle_alpha   90.00
_cell.angle_beta   90.00
_cell.angle_gamma   90.00
#
_symmetry.space_group_name_H-M   'P 1'
#
loop_
_entity.id
_entity.type
_entity.pdbx_description
1 polymer ?
#
loop_
_entity_poly.entity_id
_entity_poly.type
_entity_poly.pdbx_seq_one_letter_code
_entity_poly.pdbx_strand_id
1 'polypeptide(L)'
;MHRGAHPRPGARRALRDARPPHRVPDLERDRGAVRGCQVLRGQTRAGPGGRLLVFVLVAGGGKVGSNLARALRRMGHEVTIIEQNREHFIHLEEDFEHAAIVGDATELFVLERAGIARPPDLVVAVTGDDEDNIVICQMARERYGASKVIARVNDPRNQAHFDLLGISPTVSATQTIMALIEHEVPEHELIHLLELRKENLEIVEVQIDKDSPSAGKRVDSLRLPVGSRLISVMRGGHAEIPVPETELQVGDQVLAILEPGREDELRRVLLKK
;
A
#
# COMPACT_ATOMS: atom_id res chain seq x y z
N MET A 1 36.36 -3.87 68.91
CA MET A 1 34.91 -3.91 68.69
C MET A 1 34.61 -3.41 67.29
N HIS A 2 34.48 -4.31 66.31
CA HIS A 2 33.85 -4.01 65.02
C HIS A 2 33.13 -5.28 64.59
N ARG A 3 31.80 -5.26 64.64
CA ARG A 3 30.93 -6.38 64.25
C ARG A 3 30.84 -6.41 62.72
N GLY A 4 31.21 -7.55 62.14
CA GLY A 4 31.03 -7.85 60.73
C GLY A 4 29.56 -8.01 60.38
N ALA A 5 29.15 -7.44 59.25
CA ALA A 5 27.83 -7.59 58.68
C ALA A 5 27.70 -8.94 57.97
N HIS A 6 26.71 -9.73 58.38
CA HIS A 6 26.27 -10.94 57.69
C HIS A 6 25.55 -10.60 56.37
N PRO A 7 25.80 -11.30 55.26
CA PRO A 7 24.95 -11.24 54.08
C PRO A 7 23.72 -12.16 54.24
N ARG A 8 22.56 -11.65 53.83
CA ARG A 8 21.25 -12.35 53.84
C ARG A 8 21.25 -13.54 52.85
N PRO A 9 20.58 -14.66 53.17
CA PRO A 9 20.47 -15.81 52.27
C PRO A 9 19.31 -15.60 51.29
N GLY A 10 19.59 -15.58 49.98
CA GLY A 10 18.52 -15.53 48.98
C GLY A 10 18.90 -14.86 47.66
N ALA A 11 19.97 -15.30 47.01
CA ALA A 11 20.28 -14.91 45.63
C ALA A 11 21.15 -15.98 44.94
N ARG A 12 20.66 -17.22 44.89
CA ARG A 12 21.23 -18.29 44.06
C ARG A 12 20.12 -19.13 43.43
N ARG A 13 19.29 -18.52 42.57
CA ARG A 13 18.43 -19.26 41.62
C ARG A 13 17.83 -18.33 40.56
N ALA A 14 18.64 -17.88 39.60
CA ALA A 14 18.18 -17.35 38.30
C ALA A 14 19.40 -17.09 37.40
N LEU A 15 20.02 -18.15 36.88
CA LEU A 15 21.07 -18.08 35.84
C LEU A 15 21.27 -19.48 35.24
N ARG A 16 20.16 -20.08 34.75
CA ARG A 16 20.20 -21.36 34.04
C ARG A 16 19.32 -21.47 32.79
N ASP A 17 18.73 -20.38 32.31
CA ASP A 17 17.91 -20.36 31.08
C ASP A 17 18.37 -19.30 30.07
N ALA A 18 19.67 -19.22 29.80
CA ALA A 18 20.18 -18.49 28.64
C ALA A 18 20.17 -19.42 27.41
N ARG A 19 19.33 -19.12 26.42
CA ARG A 19 19.34 -19.78 25.10
C ARG A 19 20.74 -19.65 24.47
N PRO A 20 21.28 -20.69 23.82
CA PRO A 20 22.56 -20.58 23.15
C PRO A 20 22.46 -19.60 21.96
N PRO A 21 23.55 -18.90 21.58
CA PRO A 21 23.56 -18.08 20.38
C PRO A 21 23.37 -18.96 19.14
N HIS A 22 22.56 -18.46 18.20
CA HIS A 22 22.32 -19.11 16.91
C HIS A 22 23.65 -19.40 16.20
N ARG A 23 23.94 -20.68 15.96
CA ARG A 23 25.01 -21.09 15.05
C ARG A 23 24.60 -20.71 13.63
N VAL A 24 25.35 -19.77 13.04
CA VAL A 24 25.40 -19.57 11.58
C VAL A 24 25.84 -20.88 10.92
N PRO A 25 25.10 -21.42 9.93
CA PRO A 25 25.55 -22.56 9.15
C PRO A 25 26.72 -22.20 8.23
N ASP A 26 27.70 -23.10 8.12
CA ASP A 26 28.91 -22.96 7.29
C ASP A 26 28.59 -22.63 5.82
N LEU A 27 29.05 -21.46 5.37
CA LEU A 27 28.89 -20.86 4.03
C LEU A 27 29.65 -21.58 2.88
N GLU A 28 30.26 -22.74 3.14
CA GLU A 28 31.09 -23.44 2.14
C GLU A 28 30.43 -24.63 1.45
N ARG A 29 29.25 -25.10 1.92
CA ARG A 29 28.60 -26.30 1.37
C ARG A 29 27.59 -26.05 0.24
N ASP A 30 27.21 -24.81 -0.04
CA ASP A 30 26.13 -24.51 -1.00
C ASP A 30 26.62 -23.92 -2.35
N ARG A 31 27.93 -23.95 -2.61
CA ARG A 31 28.51 -23.52 -3.91
C ARG A 31 28.19 -24.47 -5.08
N GLY A 32 27.39 -25.50 -4.86
CA GLY A 32 27.06 -26.53 -5.86
C GLY A 32 25.84 -26.24 -6.75
N ALA A 33 24.97 -25.29 -6.39
CA ALA A 33 23.67 -25.12 -7.07
C ALA A 33 23.60 -23.96 -8.08
N VAL A 34 24.67 -23.18 -8.27
CA VAL A 34 24.69 -22.02 -9.19
C VAL A 34 25.23 -22.37 -10.58
N ARG A 35 24.83 -23.51 -11.13
CA ARG A 35 25.12 -23.88 -12.53
C ARG A 35 23.80 -24.10 -13.27
N GLY A 36 23.23 -23.02 -13.78
CA GLY A 36 22.02 -23.10 -14.60
C GLY A 36 21.41 -21.77 -15.04
N CYS A 37 21.86 -20.62 -14.52
CA CYS A 37 21.36 -19.32 -14.99
C CYS A 37 22.27 -18.79 -16.10
N GLN A 38 22.05 -19.27 -17.32
CA GLN A 38 22.66 -18.70 -18.51
C GLN A 38 22.14 -17.27 -18.69
N VAL A 39 23.08 -16.33 -18.75
CA VAL A 39 22.89 -14.90 -18.94
C VAL A 39 22.07 -14.65 -20.21
N LEU A 40 20.78 -14.34 -20.06
CA LEU A 40 19.97 -13.76 -21.12
C LEU A 40 19.90 -12.26 -20.89
N ARG A 41 20.77 -11.54 -21.62
CA ARG A 41 20.75 -10.09 -21.77
C ARG A 41 19.35 -9.61 -22.17
N GLY A 42 18.90 -8.53 -21.53
CA GLY A 42 17.76 -7.66 -21.84
C GLY A 42 17.07 -7.87 -23.19
N GLN A 43 16.16 -8.83 -23.24
CA GLN A 43 15.14 -8.93 -24.29
C GLN A 43 13.79 -9.03 -23.61
N THR A 44 12.98 -7.99 -23.81
CA THR A 44 11.60 -7.92 -23.41
C THR A 44 10.85 -9.15 -23.94
N ARG A 45 10.40 -10.02 -23.05
CA ARG A 45 9.69 -11.25 -23.46
C ARG A 45 8.21 -10.91 -23.68
N ALA A 46 7.77 -10.99 -24.92
CA ALA A 46 6.35 -10.93 -25.26
C ALA A 46 5.67 -12.23 -24.80
N GLY A 47 4.68 -12.11 -23.92
CA GLY A 47 3.80 -13.21 -23.55
C GLY A 47 2.77 -13.51 -24.63
N PRO A 48 2.01 -14.62 -24.50
CA PRO A 48 0.89 -14.92 -25.39
C PRO A 48 -0.07 -13.71 -25.44
N GLY A 49 -0.30 -13.15 -26.63
CA GLY A 49 -1.16 -11.98 -26.82
C GLY A 49 -0.46 -10.61 -26.75
N GLY A 50 0.88 -10.54 -26.84
CA GLY A 50 1.61 -9.27 -26.95
C GLY A 50 1.74 -8.50 -25.64
N ARG A 51 1.42 -9.12 -24.50
CA ARG A 51 1.60 -8.51 -23.17
C ARG A 51 3.06 -8.58 -22.75
N LEU A 52 3.58 -7.47 -22.21
CA LEU A 52 4.90 -7.41 -21.60
C LEU A 52 4.92 -8.33 -20.37
N LEU A 53 5.75 -9.36 -20.38
CA LEU A 53 6.04 -10.13 -19.17
C LEU A 53 7.00 -9.31 -18.31
N VAL A 54 6.59 -9.00 -17.09
CA VAL A 54 7.40 -8.25 -16.11
C VAL A 54 7.87 -9.18 -15.00
N PHE A 55 9.06 -8.90 -14.48
CA PHE A 55 9.58 -9.51 -13.26
C PHE A 55 9.13 -8.70 -12.04
N VAL A 56 8.35 -9.34 -11.17
CA VAL A 56 7.83 -8.76 -9.94
C VAL A 56 8.43 -9.45 -8.73
N LEU A 57 9.01 -8.66 -7.82
CA LEU A 57 9.46 -9.13 -6.52
C LEU A 57 8.45 -8.71 -5.45
N VAL A 58 7.86 -9.66 -4.75
CA VAL A 58 6.90 -9.41 -3.66
C VAL A 58 7.58 -9.69 -2.32
N ALA A 59 7.67 -8.69 -1.46
CA ALA A 59 8.20 -8.83 -0.11
C ALA A 59 7.05 -8.86 0.90
N GLY A 60 6.93 -9.97 1.64
CA GLY A 60 5.81 -10.28 2.51
C GLY A 60 4.88 -11.31 1.87
N GLY A 61 4.83 -12.50 2.46
CA GLY A 61 4.05 -13.65 2.00
C GLY A 61 2.74 -13.90 2.75
N GLY A 62 2.30 -12.94 3.56
CA GLY A 62 1.00 -12.98 4.23
C GLY A 62 -0.18 -12.97 3.25
N LYS A 63 -1.40 -12.76 3.77
CA LYS A 63 -2.64 -12.86 2.99
C LYS A 63 -2.65 -11.95 1.75
N VAL A 64 -2.14 -10.71 1.86
CA VAL A 64 -2.10 -9.77 0.73
C VAL A 64 -1.07 -10.21 -0.31
N GLY A 65 0.19 -10.39 0.10
CA GLY A 65 1.29 -10.72 -0.81
C GLY A 65 1.12 -12.06 -1.52
N SER A 66 0.68 -13.10 -0.82
CA SER A 66 0.42 -14.41 -1.42
C SER A 66 -0.68 -14.36 -2.50
N ASN A 67 -1.80 -13.66 -2.24
CA ASN A 67 -2.88 -13.51 -3.21
C ASN A 67 -2.46 -12.65 -4.41
N LEU A 68 -1.72 -11.56 -4.16
CA LEU A 68 -1.15 -10.73 -5.22
C LEU A 68 -0.21 -11.55 -6.10
N ALA A 69 0.72 -12.29 -5.51
CA ALA A 69 1.69 -13.11 -6.24
C ALA A 69 1.00 -14.19 -7.09
N ARG A 70 -0.04 -14.86 -6.57
CA ARG A 70 -0.84 -15.83 -7.34
C ARG A 70 -1.56 -15.16 -8.52
N ALA A 71 -2.15 -13.98 -8.29
CA ALA A 71 -2.84 -13.23 -9.34
C ALA A 71 -1.89 -12.81 -10.47
N LEU A 72 -0.71 -12.28 -10.12
CA LEU A 72 0.31 -11.87 -11.08
C LEU A 72 0.86 -13.06 -11.88
N ARG A 73 1.11 -14.21 -11.24
CA ARG A 73 1.50 -15.44 -11.96
C ARG A 73 0.43 -15.91 -12.93
N ARG A 74 -0.85 -15.87 -12.56
CA ARG A 74 -1.97 -16.20 -13.47
C ARG A 74 -2.04 -15.27 -14.68
N MET A 75 -1.61 -14.02 -14.52
CA MET A 75 -1.49 -13.05 -15.62
C MET A 75 -0.26 -13.29 -16.51
N GLY A 76 0.60 -14.26 -16.16
CA GLY A 76 1.79 -14.67 -16.90
C GLY A 76 3.09 -14.04 -16.40
N HIS A 77 3.05 -13.17 -15.38
CA HIS A 77 4.24 -12.47 -14.89
C HIS A 77 5.21 -13.41 -14.17
N GLU A 78 6.50 -13.10 -14.25
CA GLU A 78 7.53 -13.76 -13.45
C GLU A 78 7.47 -13.16 -12.04
N VAL A 79 7.25 -14.00 -11.02
CA VAL A 79 7.06 -13.53 -9.65
C VAL A 79 7.96 -14.30 -8.71
N THR A 80 8.72 -13.56 -7.90
CA THR A 80 9.43 -14.11 -6.73
C THR A 80 8.80 -13.52 -5.47
N ILE A 81 8.58 -14.34 -4.45
CA ILE A 81 7.99 -13.93 -3.17
C ILE A 81 8.94 -14.21 -2.01
N ILE A 82 9.11 -13.25 -1.11
CA ILE A 82 9.92 -13.37 0.10
C ILE A 82 9.00 -13.41 1.32
N GLU A 83 9.21 -14.37 2.22
CA GLU A 83 8.47 -14.49 3.47
C GLU A 83 9.39 -14.94 4.62
N GLN A 84 9.34 -14.22 5.73
CA GLN A 84 10.16 -14.49 6.92
C GLN A 84 9.51 -15.53 7.84
N ASN A 85 8.17 -15.50 7.96
CA ASN A 85 7.42 -16.43 8.77
C ASN A 85 7.45 -17.82 8.14
N ARG A 86 8.04 -18.78 8.86
CA ARG A 86 8.25 -20.13 8.36
C ARG A 86 6.95 -20.89 8.10
N GLU A 87 5.91 -20.64 8.89
CA GLU A 87 4.61 -21.31 8.73
C GLU A 87 3.91 -20.83 7.45
N HIS A 88 3.90 -19.51 7.21
CA HIS A 88 3.39 -18.96 5.95
C HIS A 88 4.22 -19.44 4.75
N PHE A 89 5.54 -19.51 4.89
CA PHE A 89 6.43 -19.94 3.83
C PHE A 89 6.13 -21.38 3.36
N ILE A 90 5.82 -22.31 4.26
CA ILE A 90 5.53 -23.71 3.87
C ILE A 90 4.41 -23.77 2.83
N HIS A 91 3.34 -22.98 3.02
CA HIS A 91 2.25 -22.90 2.05
C HIS A 91 2.65 -22.20 0.75
N LEU A 92 3.58 -21.25 0.80
CA LEU A 92 4.10 -20.59 -0.39
C LEU A 92 5.04 -21.48 -1.19
N GLU A 93 5.85 -22.30 -0.52
CA GLU A 93 6.76 -23.24 -1.17
C GLU A 93 6.00 -24.27 -2.02
N GLU A 94 4.84 -24.74 -1.54
CA GLU A 94 3.95 -25.62 -2.31
C GLU A 94 3.42 -24.97 -3.60
N ASP A 95 3.10 -23.67 -3.54
CA ASP A 95 2.51 -22.94 -4.66
C ASP A 95 3.56 -22.38 -5.65
N PHE A 96 4.68 -21.89 -5.13
CA PHE A 96 5.68 -21.09 -5.84
C PHE A 96 7.02 -21.80 -6.03
N GLU A 97 7.22 -22.95 -5.38
CA GLU A 97 8.46 -23.73 -5.43
C GLU A 97 9.69 -22.84 -5.19
N HIS A 98 10.68 -22.91 -6.08
CA HIS A 98 11.91 -22.13 -6.09
C HIS A 98 11.71 -20.60 -6.16
N ALA A 99 10.50 -20.15 -6.51
CA ALA A 99 10.17 -18.73 -6.55
C ALA A 99 9.72 -18.18 -5.19
N ALA A 100 9.57 -19.03 -4.16
CA ALA A 100 9.42 -18.61 -2.78
C ALA A 100 10.79 -18.61 -2.07
N ILE A 101 11.11 -17.52 -1.38
CA ILE A 101 12.35 -17.36 -0.62
C ILE A 101 12.01 -17.15 0.85
N VAL A 102 12.57 -17.99 1.72
CA VAL A 102 12.47 -17.81 3.16
C VAL A 102 13.52 -16.81 3.65
N GLY A 103 13.10 -15.76 4.34
CA GLY A 103 14.00 -14.78 4.94
C GLY A 103 13.37 -13.42 5.19
N ASP A 104 14.13 -12.57 5.88
CA ASP A 104 13.79 -11.17 6.11
C ASP A 104 14.11 -10.34 4.86
N ALA A 105 13.11 -9.64 4.31
CA ALA A 105 13.29 -8.86 3.09
C ALA A 105 14.07 -7.54 3.33
N THR A 106 14.34 -7.17 4.58
CA THR A 106 15.24 -6.05 4.91
C THR A 106 16.72 -6.43 4.80
N GLU A 107 17.02 -7.73 4.68
CA GLU A 107 18.39 -8.23 4.57
C GLU A 107 18.83 -8.30 3.10
N LEU A 108 19.97 -7.67 2.79
CA LEU A 108 20.50 -7.60 1.42
C LEU A 108 20.71 -8.99 0.80
N PHE A 109 21.25 -9.95 1.57
CA PHE A 109 21.51 -11.29 1.08
C PHE A 109 20.22 -12.06 0.74
N VAL A 110 19.10 -11.75 1.40
CA VAL A 110 17.79 -12.36 1.12
C VAL A 110 17.25 -11.79 -0.19
N LEU A 111 17.33 -10.48 -0.38
CA LEU A 111 16.94 -9.83 -1.64
C LEU A 111 17.78 -10.35 -2.82
N GLU A 112 19.09 -10.54 -2.62
CA GLU A 112 19.99 -11.10 -3.64
C GLU A 112 19.64 -12.55 -3.99
N ARG A 113 19.32 -13.39 -2.98
CA ARG A 113 18.79 -14.75 -3.20
C ARG A 113 17.45 -14.76 -3.94
N ALA A 114 16.64 -13.72 -3.75
CA ALA A 114 15.39 -13.52 -4.48
C ALA A 114 15.57 -12.95 -5.90
N GLY A 115 16.81 -12.81 -6.36
CA GLY A 115 17.12 -12.43 -7.72
C GLY A 115 17.06 -10.93 -8.01
N ILE A 116 16.98 -10.07 -6.98
CA ILE A 116 16.91 -8.61 -7.16
C ILE A 116 18.13 -8.02 -7.89
N ALA A 117 19.26 -8.74 -7.87
CA ALA A 117 20.48 -8.36 -8.58
C ALA A 117 20.25 -8.22 -10.10
N ARG A 118 19.25 -8.95 -10.63
CA ARG A 118 18.57 -8.59 -11.88
C ARG A 118 17.46 -7.62 -11.48
N PRO A 119 17.58 -6.30 -11.77
CA PRO A 119 16.62 -5.32 -11.28
C PRO A 119 15.19 -5.70 -11.70
N PRO A 120 14.26 -5.85 -10.75
CA PRO A 120 12.87 -6.14 -11.08
C PRO A 120 12.18 -4.93 -11.70
N ASP A 121 11.20 -5.19 -12.57
CA ASP A 121 10.34 -4.15 -13.13
C ASP A 121 9.44 -3.55 -12.05
N LEU A 122 9.08 -4.35 -11.04
CA LEU A 122 8.23 -3.96 -9.93
C LEU A 122 8.67 -4.66 -8.64
N VAL A 123 8.85 -3.89 -7.57
CA VAL A 123 8.89 -4.42 -6.19
C VAL A 123 7.62 -4.01 -5.45
N VAL A 124 7.00 -4.97 -4.75
CA VAL A 124 5.82 -4.72 -3.93
C VAL A 124 6.13 -5.12 -2.48
N ALA A 125 6.31 -4.14 -1.61
CA ALA A 125 6.56 -4.34 -0.18
C ALA A 125 5.21 -4.34 0.56
N VAL A 126 4.78 -5.51 1.01
CA VAL A 126 3.46 -5.78 1.60
C VAL A 126 3.58 -6.54 2.92
N THR A 127 4.66 -6.32 3.65
CA THR A 127 4.87 -6.87 4.98
C THR A 127 3.90 -6.24 5.99
N GLY A 128 3.88 -6.79 7.21
CA GLY A 128 3.06 -6.28 8.31
C GLY A 128 3.62 -5.03 9.00
N ASP A 129 4.79 -4.55 8.59
CA ASP A 129 5.55 -3.49 9.25
C ASP A 129 5.86 -2.37 8.24
N ASP A 130 5.63 -1.11 8.62
CA ASP A 130 5.77 0.02 7.71
C ASP A 130 7.24 0.41 7.52
N GLU A 131 8.03 0.31 8.57
CA GLU A 131 9.47 0.54 8.58
C GLU A 131 10.18 -0.46 7.64
N ASP A 132 9.81 -1.74 7.70
CA ASP A 132 10.30 -2.76 6.78
C ASP A 132 9.93 -2.41 5.34
N ASN A 133 8.66 -2.03 5.08
CA ASN A 133 8.20 -1.69 3.75
C ASN A 133 8.96 -0.49 3.17
N ILE A 134 9.26 0.51 3.98
CA ILE A 134 10.09 1.66 3.61
C ILE A 134 11.50 1.19 3.22
N VAL A 135 12.15 0.43 4.10
CA VAL A 135 13.53 -0.04 3.92
C VAL A 135 13.66 -0.91 2.67
N ILE A 136 12.73 -1.84 2.45
CA ILE A 136 12.68 -2.71 1.27
C ILE A 136 12.56 -1.87 -0.01
N CYS A 137 11.64 -0.90 -0.04
CA CYS A 137 11.45 -0.03 -1.20
C CYS A 137 12.67 0.83 -1.49
N GLN A 138 13.32 1.40 -0.47
CA GLN A 138 14.55 2.17 -0.64
C GLN A 138 15.68 1.32 -1.17
N MET A 139 15.94 0.14 -0.59
CA MET A 139 16.98 -0.76 -1.09
C MET A 139 16.72 -1.18 -2.54
N ALA A 140 15.49 -1.58 -2.85
CA ALA A 140 15.09 -1.97 -4.20
C ALA A 140 15.37 -0.86 -5.22
N ARG A 141 14.96 0.38 -4.92
CA ARG A 141 15.10 1.52 -5.84
C ARG A 141 16.52 2.06 -5.90
N GLU A 142 17.13 2.33 -4.75
CA GLU A 142 18.38 3.10 -4.65
C GLU A 142 19.62 2.22 -4.84
N ARG A 143 19.60 0.98 -4.34
CA ARG A 143 20.73 0.05 -4.48
C ARG A 143 20.63 -0.80 -5.73
N TYR A 144 19.44 -1.32 -6.03
CA TYR A 144 19.27 -2.32 -7.10
C TYR A 144 18.60 -1.76 -8.36
N GLY A 145 18.14 -0.51 -8.37
CA GLY A 145 17.59 0.13 -9.56
C GLY A 145 16.26 -0.48 -10.04
N ALA A 146 15.43 -0.98 -9.12
CA ALA A 146 14.08 -1.43 -9.44
C ALA A 146 13.30 -0.30 -10.15
N SER A 147 12.64 -0.62 -11.27
CA SER A 147 11.99 0.40 -12.11
C SER A 147 10.81 1.07 -11.42
N LYS A 148 10.09 0.31 -10.59
CA LYS A 148 8.95 0.78 -9.81
C LYS A 148 8.91 0.07 -8.46
N VAL A 149 8.52 0.82 -7.43
CA VAL A 149 8.24 0.29 -6.09
C VAL A 149 6.81 0.63 -5.68
N ILE A 150 6.16 -0.26 -4.97
CA ILE A 150 4.84 -0.06 -4.35
C ILE A 150 4.95 -0.54 -2.91
N ALA A 151 4.46 0.25 -1.97
CA ALA A 151 4.46 -0.10 -0.56
C ALA A 151 3.04 -0.17 0.01
N ARG A 152 2.81 -1.13 0.91
CA ARG A 152 1.66 -1.13 1.79
C ARG A 152 1.93 -0.20 2.97
N VAL A 153 0.93 0.62 3.28
CA VAL A 153 0.89 1.44 4.50
C VAL A 153 -0.11 0.79 5.45
N ASN A 154 0.40 0.11 6.47
CA ASN A 154 -0.37 -0.58 7.49
C ASN A 154 -1.09 0.42 8.39
N ASP A 155 -0.39 1.47 8.84
CA ASP A 155 -0.96 2.57 9.61
C ASP A 155 -1.06 3.83 8.76
N PRO A 156 -2.27 4.33 8.43
CA PRO A 156 -2.45 5.56 7.65
C PRO A 156 -1.68 6.77 8.19
N ARG A 157 -1.40 6.83 9.50
CA ARG A 157 -0.64 7.91 10.13
C ARG A 157 0.82 7.97 9.65
N ASN A 158 1.35 6.84 9.15
CA ASN A 158 2.71 6.73 8.65
C ASN A 158 2.85 7.19 7.19
N GLN A 159 1.77 7.53 6.48
CA GLN A 159 1.81 7.95 5.07
C GLN A 159 2.83 9.08 4.82
N ALA A 160 2.94 10.04 5.75
CA ALA A 160 3.90 11.13 5.66
C ALA A 160 5.36 10.67 5.59
N HIS A 161 5.71 9.54 6.23
CA HIS A 161 7.06 8.97 6.17
C HIS A 161 7.36 8.40 4.78
N PHE A 162 6.40 7.73 4.15
CA PHE A 162 6.56 7.23 2.78
C PHE A 162 6.71 8.37 1.77
N ASP A 163 5.89 9.41 1.92
CA ASP A 163 5.93 10.60 1.06
C ASP A 163 7.27 11.34 1.18
N LEU A 164 7.77 11.53 2.40
CA LEU A 164 9.07 12.16 2.68
C LEU A 164 10.24 11.42 2.00
N LEU A 165 10.16 10.08 1.95
CA LEU A 165 11.18 9.21 1.34
C LEU A 165 10.90 8.92 -0.14
N GLY A 166 9.90 9.59 -0.73
CA GLY A 166 9.54 9.50 -2.14
C GLY A 166 9.07 8.11 -2.57
N ILE A 167 8.50 7.30 -1.67
CA ILE A 167 7.99 5.97 -1.99
C ILE A 167 6.57 6.10 -2.50
N SER A 168 6.37 5.88 -3.80
CA SER A 168 5.07 6.03 -4.46
C SER A 168 4.92 5.10 -5.66
N PRO A 169 3.72 4.51 -5.89
CA PRO A 169 2.50 4.69 -5.11
C PRO A 169 2.50 3.87 -3.80
N THR A 170 1.75 4.35 -2.80
CA THR A 170 1.42 3.62 -1.57
C THR A 170 -0.01 3.10 -1.60
N VAL A 171 -0.30 2.05 -0.82
CA VAL A 171 -1.65 1.50 -0.66
C VAL A 171 -1.94 1.26 0.82
N SER A 172 -2.98 1.89 1.37
CA SER A 172 -3.47 1.60 2.72
C SER A 172 -4.87 0.98 2.68
N ALA A 173 -4.95 -0.32 2.98
CA ALA A 173 -6.24 -1.01 3.06
C ALA A 173 -7.16 -0.39 4.12
N THR A 174 -6.59 0.05 5.25
CA THR A 174 -7.33 0.72 6.32
C THR A 174 -7.99 2.00 5.82
N GLN A 175 -7.22 2.87 5.14
CA GLN A 175 -7.74 4.12 4.61
C GLN A 175 -8.79 3.89 3.51
N THR A 176 -8.56 2.91 2.62
CA THR A 176 -9.54 2.55 1.58
C THR A 176 -10.85 2.05 2.19
N ILE A 177 -10.80 1.16 3.18
CA ILE A 177 -12.00 0.64 3.84
C ILE A 177 -12.71 1.76 4.62
N MET A 178 -11.95 2.63 5.29
CA MET A 178 -12.51 3.76 6.04
C MET A 178 -13.29 4.69 5.11
N ALA A 179 -12.73 5.07 3.96
CA ALA A 179 -13.41 5.90 2.96
C ALA A 179 -14.71 5.25 2.44
N LEU A 180 -14.70 3.92 2.21
CA LEU A 180 -15.90 3.18 1.80
C LEU A 180 -16.96 3.09 2.90
N ILE A 181 -16.57 3.02 4.17
CA ILE A 181 -17.53 2.99 5.29
C ILE A 181 -18.08 4.38 5.53
N GLU A 182 -17.24 5.41 5.53
CA GLU A 182 -17.65 6.81 5.66
C GLU A 182 -18.67 7.20 4.60
N HIS A 183 -18.53 6.66 3.39
CA HIS A 183 -19.52 6.79 2.32
C HIS A 183 -20.92 6.27 2.70
N GLU A 184 -21.00 5.20 3.48
CA GLU A 184 -22.28 4.61 3.91
C GLU A 184 -22.82 5.25 5.19
N VAL A 185 -22.04 6.11 5.88
CA VAL A 185 -22.45 6.76 7.12
C VAL A 185 -23.26 8.02 6.78
N PRO A 186 -24.57 8.10 7.12
CA PRO A 186 -25.47 9.18 6.71
C PRO A 186 -25.13 10.58 7.27
N GLU A 187 -24.10 10.70 8.10
CA GLU A 187 -23.77 11.91 8.86
C GLU A 187 -22.65 12.75 8.21
N HIS A 188 -22.02 12.26 7.14
CA HIS A 188 -21.05 13.04 6.38
C HIS A 188 -21.73 13.67 5.17
N GLU A 189 -22.10 14.95 5.32
CA GLU A 189 -22.66 15.75 4.22
C GLU A 189 -21.74 15.79 2.98
N LEU A 190 -20.44 15.58 3.17
CA LEU A 190 -19.43 15.42 2.12
C LEU A 190 -18.55 14.19 2.42
N ILE A 191 -18.39 13.33 1.42
CA ILE A 191 -17.60 12.09 1.47
C ILE A 191 -16.44 12.19 0.48
N HIS A 192 -15.23 11.89 0.93
CA HIS A 192 -14.06 11.77 0.05
C HIS A 192 -13.98 10.38 -0.56
N LEU A 193 -14.08 10.28 -1.90
CA LEU A 193 -14.11 8.99 -2.59
C LEU A 193 -12.73 8.56 -3.08
N LEU A 194 -11.96 9.48 -3.67
CA LEU A 194 -10.70 9.16 -4.34
C LEU A 194 -9.77 10.37 -4.45
N GLU A 195 -8.49 10.15 -4.16
CA GLU A 195 -7.40 11.09 -4.41
C GLU A 195 -6.57 10.65 -5.64
N LEU A 196 -6.52 11.49 -6.67
CA LEU A 196 -5.72 11.30 -7.89
C LEU A 196 -4.45 12.16 -7.80
N ARG A 197 -3.46 11.66 -7.05
CA ARG A 197 -2.24 12.43 -6.70
C ARG A 197 -1.42 12.92 -7.90
N LYS A 198 -1.39 12.18 -9.01
CA LYS A 198 -0.61 12.59 -10.20
C LYS A 198 -1.26 13.78 -10.92
N GLU A 199 -2.59 13.81 -10.90
CA GLU A 199 -3.42 14.78 -11.59
C GLU A 199 -3.72 16.00 -10.70
N ASN A 200 -3.32 15.96 -9.42
CA ASN A 200 -3.63 16.96 -8.40
C ASN A 200 -5.14 17.22 -8.30
N LEU A 201 -5.91 16.13 -8.22
CA LEU A 201 -7.37 16.14 -8.15
C LEU A 201 -7.87 15.20 -7.05
N GLU A 202 -8.98 15.61 -6.43
CA GLU A 202 -9.78 14.80 -5.51
C GLU A 202 -11.18 14.66 -6.08
N ILE A 203 -11.84 13.54 -5.77
CA ILE A 203 -13.24 13.28 -6.09
C ILE A 203 -13.99 13.13 -4.78
N VAL A 204 -15.04 13.95 -4.62
CA VAL A 204 -15.90 13.96 -3.45
C VAL A 204 -17.35 13.82 -3.86
N GLU A 205 -18.15 13.25 -2.96
CA GLU A 205 -19.60 13.24 -3.04
C GLU A 205 -20.19 14.16 -1.98
N VAL A 206 -21.24 14.89 -2.34
CA VAL A 206 -21.94 15.83 -1.44
C VAL A 206 -23.43 15.54 -1.48
N GLN A 207 -24.06 15.34 -0.33
CA GLN A 207 -25.51 15.18 -0.26
C GLN A 207 -26.19 16.52 0.05
N ILE A 208 -27.05 17.00 -0.85
CA ILE A 208 -27.79 18.24 -0.65
C ILE A 208 -28.93 18.00 0.33
N ASP A 209 -28.83 18.59 1.51
CA ASP A 209 -29.86 18.50 2.53
C ASP A 209 -30.84 19.68 2.44
N LYS A 210 -31.87 19.66 3.28
CA LYS A 210 -32.91 20.71 3.31
C LYS A 210 -32.38 22.08 3.73
N ASP A 211 -31.29 22.10 4.52
CA ASP A 211 -30.71 23.31 5.09
C ASP A 211 -29.52 23.82 4.25
N SER A 212 -29.18 23.14 3.16
CA SER A 212 -28.09 23.45 2.25
C SER A 212 -28.32 24.80 1.54
N PRO A 213 -27.32 25.71 1.53
CA PRO A 213 -27.41 26.98 0.81
C PRO A 213 -27.51 26.80 -0.71
N SER A 214 -27.18 25.61 -1.23
CA SER A 214 -27.28 25.26 -2.64
C SER A 214 -28.62 24.66 -3.04
N ALA A 215 -29.48 24.28 -2.09
CA ALA A 215 -30.79 23.72 -2.38
C ALA A 215 -31.68 24.74 -3.12
N GLY A 216 -32.26 24.31 -4.24
CA GLY A 216 -33.07 25.13 -5.13
C GLY A 216 -32.27 26.11 -6.00
N LYS A 217 -30.93 26.04 -6.02
CA LYS A 217 -30.09 26.91 -6.85
C LYS A 217 -29.65 26.21 -8.12
N ARG A 218 -29.51 26.99 -9.19
CA ARG A 218 -28.87 26.55 -10.44
C ARG A 218 -27.36 26.43 -10.28
N VAL A 219 -26.76 25.47 -10.96
CA VAL A 219 -25.30 25.23 -10.93
C VAL A 219 -24.51 26.48 -11.30
N ASP A 220 -24.95 27.25 -12.31
CA ASP A 220 -24.28 28.50 -12.72
C ASP A 220 -24.36 29.65 -11.73
N SER A 221 -25.29 29.60 -10.78
CA SER A 221 -25.40 30.57 -9.70
C SER A 221 -24.46 30.26 -8.52
N LEU A 222 -23.89 29.06 -8.48
CA LEU A 222 -22.98 28.63 -7.43
C LEU A 222 -21.56 29.16 -7.69
N ARG A 223 -20.98 29.83 -6.69
CA ARG A 223 -19.58 30.25 -6.72
C ARG A 223 -18.69 29.12 -6.19
N LEU A 224 -18.48 28.12 -7.03
CA LEU A 224 -17.61 27.00 -6.69
C LEU A 224 -16.15 27.46 -6.49
N PRO A 225 -15.37 26.78 -5.63
CA PRO A 225 -13.94 27.04 -5.48
C PRO A 225 -13.20 26.95 -6.82
N VAL A 226 -12.14 27.75 -6.97
CA VAL A 226 -11.25 27.64 -8.15
C VAL A 226 -10.69 26.22 -8.22
N GLY A 227 -10.67 25.64 -9.42
CA GLY A 227 -10.19 24.26 -9.63
C GLY A 227 -11.22 23.18 -9.28
N SER A 228 -12.47 23.56 -8.97
CA SER A 228 -13.55 22.60 -8.70
C SER A 228 -14.64 22.59 -9.77
N ARG A 229 -15.32 21.46 -9.92
CA ARG A 229 -16.44 21.30 -10.85
C ARG A 229 -17.36 20.16 -10.41
N LEU A 230 -18.67 20.36 -10.57
CA LEU A 230 -19.65 19.30 -10.41
C LEU A 230 -19.61 18.36 -11.64
N ILE A 231 -19.55 17.06 -11.40
CA ILE A 231 -19.43 16.00 -12.42
C ILE A 231 -20.80 15.40 -12.72
N SER A 232 -21.56 15.09 -11.67
CA SER A 232 -22.88 14.48 -11.80
C SER A 232 -23.79 14.87 -10.65
N VAL A 233 -25.08 14.90 -10.92
CA VAL A 233 -26.15 14.98 -9.92
C VAL A 233 -26.92 13.66 -10.01
N MET A 234 -27.05 12.97 -8.89
CA MET A 234 -27.80 11.73 -8.76
C MET A 234 -29.10 12.01 -8.00
N ARG A 235 -30.23 11.76 -8.67
CA ARG A 235 -31.57 12.02 -8.13
C ARG A 235 -32.46 10.80 -8.36
N GLY A 236 -33.02 10.26 -7.28
CA GLY A 236 -33.91 9.09 -7.36
C GLY A 236 -33.26 7.86 -8.02
N GLY A 237 -31.95 7.69 -7.86
CA GLY A 237 -31.18 6.59 -8.45
C GLY A 237 -30.75 6.79 -9.92
N HIS A 238 -30.98 7.98 -10.48
CA HIS A 238 -30.56 8.34 -11.83
C HIS A 238 -29.48 9.42 -11.80
N ALA A 239 -28.34 9.15 -12.44
CA ALA A 239 -27.26 10.11 -12.61
C ALA A 239 -27.47 10.94 -13.88
N GLU A 240 -27.32 12.25 -13.76
CA GLU A 240 -27.27 13.19 -14.87
C GLU A 240 -26.00 14.05 -14.79
N ILE A 241 -25.50 14.49 -15.95
CA ILE A 241 -24.41 15.46 -16.02
C ILE A 241 -25.03 16.86 -15.88
N PRO A 242 -24.67 17.65 -14.86
CA PRO A 242 -25.25 18.96 -14.66
C PRO A 242 -24.86 19.92 -15.79
N VAL A 243 -25.86 20.66 -16.27
CA VAL A 243 -25.70 21.82 -17.16
C VAL A 243 -25.84 23.11 -16.34
N PRO A 244 -25.50 24.30 -16.87
CA PRO A 244 -25.65 25.57 -16.15
C PRO A 244 -27.04 25.77 -15.54
N GLU A 245 -28.09 25.31 -16.24
CA GLU A 245 -29.49 25.38 -15.84
C GLU A 245 -29.92 24.34 -14.81
N THR A 246 -29.12 23.30 -14.54
CA THR A 246 -29.49 22.25 -13.60
C THR A 246 -29.70 22.86 -12.21
N GLU A 247 -30.89 22.65 -11.65
CA GLU A 247 -31.21 23.05 -10.28
C GLU A 247 -30.88 21.89 -9.32
N LEU A 248 -30.11 22.19 -8.28
CA LEU A 248 -29.85 21.25 -7.19
C LEU A 248 -31.07 21.18 -6.28
N GLN A 249 -31.50 19.98 -5.94
CA GLN A 249 -32.68 19.70 -5.13
C GLN A 249 -32.31 18.98 -3.83
N VAL A 250 -33.18 19.10 -2.83
CA VAL A 250 -33.02 18.37 -1.57
C VAL A 250 -33.05 16.87 -1.83
N GLY A 251 -32.04 16.16 -1.34
CA GLY A 251 -31.84 14.73 -1.54
C GLY A 251 -30.94 14.38 -2.73
N ASP A 252 -30.50 15.37 -3.51
CA ASP A 252 -29.52 15.12 -4.57
C ASP A 252 -28.18 14.68 -3.99
N GLN A 253 -27.55 13.67 -4.60
CA GLN A 253 -26.15 13.33 -4.39
C GLN A 253 -25.32 13.93 -5.52
N VAL A 254 -24.42 14.84 -5.18
CA VAL A 254 -23.61 15.61 -6.14
C VAL A 254 -22.19 15.11 -6.09
N LEU A 255 -21.71 14.56 -7.20
CA LEU A 255 -20.31 14.21 -7.36
C LEU A 255 -19.54 15.43 -7.87
N ALA A 256 -18.41 15.74 -7.25
CA ALA A 256 -17.56 16.87 -7.62
C ALA A 256 -16.09 16.45 -7.70
N ILE A 257 -15.35 17.14 -8.56
CA ILE A 257 -13.89 17.16 -8.54
C ILE A 257 -13.39 18.49 -8.00
N LEU A 258 -12.25 18.49 -7.34
CA LEU A 258 -11.59 19.67 -6.79
C LEU A 258 -10.08 19.47 -6.67
N GLU A 259 -9.33 20.56 -6.58
CA GLU A 259 -7.93 20.51 -6.16
C GLU A 259 -7.81 20.12 -4.67
N PRO A 260 -6.76 19.39 -4.26
CA PRO A 260 -6.54 19.02 -2.87
C PRO A 260 -6.60 20.19 -1.89
N GLY A 261 -7.28 19.96 -0.75
CA GLY A 261 -7.41 20.95 0.32
C GLY A 261 -8.48 22.02 0.10
N ARG A 262 -9.30 21.93 -0.96
CA ARG A 262 -10.43 22.86 -1.22
C ARG A 262 -11.77 22.39 -0.66
N GLU A 263 -11.79 21.26 0.03
CA GLU A 263 -13.00 20.63 0.56
C GLU A 263 -13.83 21.57 1.44
N ASP A 264 -13.20 22.28 2.37
CA ASP A 264 -13.88 23.22 3.27
C ASP A 264 -14.55 24.40 2.53
N GLU A 265 -14.00 24.80 1.39
CA GLU A 265 -14.58 25.85 0.56
C GLU A 265 -15.78 25.32 -0.22
N LEU A 266 -15.66 24.11 -0.79
CA LEU A 266 -16.75 23.43 -1.48
C LEU A 266 -17.92 23.19 -0.51
N ARG A 267 -17.62 22.70 0.69
CA ARG A 267 -18.58 22.49 1.77
C ARG A 267 -19.36 23.77 2.09
N ARG A 268 -18.68 24.91 2.20
CA ARG A 268 -19.35 26.21 2.46
C ARG A 268 -20.29 26.66 1.34
N VAL A 269 -20.04 26.25 0.11
CA VAL A 269 -20.88 26.63 -1.06
C VAL A 269 -22.09 25.71 -1.17
N LEU A 270 -21.90 24.41 -0.93
CA LEU A 270 -22.92 23.40 -1.14
C LEU A 270 -23.75 23.12 0.11
N LEU A 271 -23.13 23.13 1.28
CA LEU A 271 -23.67 22.67 2.56
C LEU A 271 -23.71 23.79 3.60
N LYS A 272 -24.47 23.56 4.66
CA LYS A 272 -24.56 24.50 5.78
C LYS A 272 -23.30 24.39 6.65
N LYS A 273 -23.00 25.48 7.40
CA LYS A 273 -21.98 25.48 8.45
C LYS A 273 -22.44 24.74 9.70
#